data_AF-A0A4Y9IX18-F1
#
_entry.id   AF-A0A4Y9IX18-F1
#
_cell.length_a   1.000
_cell.length_b   1.000
_cell.length_c   1.000
_cell.angle_alpha   90.00
_cell.angle_beta   90.00
_cell.angle_gamma   90.00
#
_symmetry.space_group_name_H-M   'P 1'
#
loop_
_entity.id
_entity.type
_entity.pdbx_description
1 polymer ?
#
loop_
_entity_poly.entity_id
_entity_poly.type
_entity_poly.pdbx_seq_one_letter_code
_entity_poly.pdbx_strand_id
1 'polypeptide(L)'
;MSENALVQIFGKAIPFTKENQKTTAQNLVAKVVGGDADPITVFSTIKAMVECLSIFLKSKEVVDATISACEKYGKNGANYNGANLCIAEAGVKYDFSTCNDPEWNDLAKRKAELDAKLKARETFLRGIPGKQTIVDEDTGEVSTIYAPAKTSTTTVKVTFAK
;
A
#
# COMPACT_ATOMS: atom_id res chain seq x y z
N MET A 1 -28.42 -17.86 20.02
CA MET A 1 -27.48 -17.68 18.90
C MET A 1 -27.16 -16.20 18.84
N SER A 2 -25.96 -15.80 19.25
CA SER A 2 -25.56 -14.38 19.21
C SER A 2 -25.47 -13.94 17.75
N GLU A 3 -26.29 -12.97 17.39
CA GLU A 3 -26.25 -12.31 16.10
C GLU A 3 -24.82 -11.80 15.83
N ASN A 4 -24.25 -12.17 14.69
CA ASN A 4 -22.84 -11.92 14.37
C ASN A 4 -22.57 -10.41 14.36
N ALA A 5 -21.64 -9.94 15.20
CA ALA A 5 -21.31 -8.52 15.34
C ALA A 5 -20.94 -7.84 14.00
N LEU A 6 -20.46 -8.62 13.02
CA LEU A 6 -20.16 -8.14 11.67
C LEU A 6 -21.44 -7.77 10.90
N VAL A 7 -22.52 -8.55 11.05
CA VAL A 7 -23.81 -8.30 10.38
C VAL A 7 -24.48 -7.04 10.91
N GLN A 8 -24.34 -6.73 12.19
CA GLN A 8 -24.87 -5.46 12.74
C GLN A 8 -24.10 -4.22 12.28
N ILE A 9 -22.81 -4.36 11.94
CA ILE A 9 -21.97 -3.26 11.45
C ILE A 9 -22.24 -2.97 9.97
N PHE A 10 -22.43 -3.99 9.15
CA PHE A 10 -22.67 -3.83 7.70
C PHE A 10 -24.17 -3.79 7.32
N GLY A 11 -25.07 -4.24 8.20
CA GLY A 11 -26.50 -4.44 7.89
C GLY A 11 -27.43 -3.24 8.12
N LYS A 12 -26.97 -2.15 8.76
CA LYS A 12 -27.73 -0.90 8.79
C LYS A 12 -27.29 0.01 7.65
N ALA A 13 -28.25 0.57 6.92
CA ALA A 13 -28.07 1.58 5.88
C ALA A 13 -27.58 2.92 6.47
N ILE A 14 -26.40 2.91 7.09
CA ILE A 14 -25.71 4.11 7.56
C ILE A 14 -24.84 4.58 6.39
N PRO A 15 -24.97 5.84 5.96
CA PRO A 15 -24.08 6.38 4.94
C PRO A 15 -22.64 6.31 5.44
N PHE A 16 -21.75 5.69 4.65
CA PHE A 16 -20.34 5.54 4.98
C PHE A 16 -19.58 6.84 4.72
N THR A 17 -19.97 7.91 5.41
CA THR A 17 -19.19 9.15 5.47
C THR A 17 -17.84 8.89 6.15
N LYS A 18 -16.85 9.77 5.94
CA LYS A 18 -15.54 9.64 6.61
C LYS A 18 -15.66 9.57 8.14
N GLU A 19 -16.63 10.28 8.70
CA GLU A 19 -16.92 10.27 10.13
C GLU A 19 -17.49 8.91 10.57
N ASN A 20 -18.51 8.40 9.88
CA ASN A 20 -19.12 7.11 10.20
C ASN A 20 -18.14 5.93 10.00
N GLN A 21 -17.28 5.99 8.99
CA GLN A 21 -16.19 5.03 8.79
C GLN A 21 -15.23 5.02 9.99
N LYS A 22 -14.81 6.21 10.45
CA LYS A 22 -13.92 6.35 11.60
C LYS A 22 -14.55 5.82 12.88
N THR A 23 -15.78 6.22 13.17
CA THR A 23 -16.52 5.77 14.36
C THR A 23 -16.71 4.24 14.34
N THR A 24 -17.05 3.67 13.18
CA THR A 24 -17.19 2.22 13.02
C THR A 24 -15.87 1.49 13.28
N ALA A 25 -14.77 2.00 12.73
CA ALA A 25 -13.44 1.43 12.97
C ALA A 25 -13.03 1.53 14.46
N GLN A 26 -13.29 2.66 15.10
CA GLN A 26 -13.02 2.84 16.53
C GLN A 26 -13.83 1.88 17.41
N ASN A 27 -15.10 1.64 17.07
CA ASN A 27 -15.92 0.66 17.78
C ASN A 27 -15.38 -0.78 17.63
N LEU A 28 -14.91 -1.15 16.43
CA LEU A 28 -14.26 -2.45 16.22
C LEU A 28 -12.98 -2.59 17.05
N VAL A 29 -12.14 -1.54 17.09
CA VAL A 29 -10.94 -1.53 17.93
C VAL A 29 -11.30 -1.67 19.41
N ALA A 30 -12.31 -0.92 19.88
CA ALA A 30 -12.75 -0.97 21.27
C ALA A 30 -13.22 -2.37 21.69
N LYS A 31 -13.95 -3.10 20.84
CA LYS A 31 -14.37 -4.48 21.14
C LYS A 31 -13.21 -5.45 21.25
N VAL A 32 -12.18 -5.30 20.41
CA VAL A 32 -10.99 -6.17 20.44
C VAL A 32 -10.11 -5.84 21.65
N VAL A 33 -9.85 -4.55 21.91
CA VAL A 33 -9.02 -4.09 23.03
C VAL A 33 -9.73 -4.29 24.38
N GLY A 34 -11.05 -4.14 24.41
CA GLY A 34 -11.89 -4.36 25.59
C GLY A 34 -12.10 -5.83 25.96
N GLY A 35 -11.65 -6.77 25.13
CA GLY A 35 -11.76 -8.21 25.39
C GLY A 35 -13.11 -8.83 25.02
N ASP A 36 -14.02 -8.08 24.41
CA ASP A 36 -15.34 -8.56 23.96
C ASP A 36 -15.25 -9.49 22.74
N ALA A 37 -14.11 -9.47 22.02
CA ALA A 37 -13.88 -10.28 20.84
C ALA A 37 -12.43 -10.77 20.76
N ASP A 38 -12.24 -12.02 20.35
CA ASP A 38 -10.91 -12.60 20.16
C ASP A 38 -10.12 -11.87 19.05
N PRO A 39 -8.95 -11.28 19.38
CA PRO A 39 -8.18 -10.49 18.41
C PRO A 39 -7.76 -11.29 17.18
N ILE A 40 -7.43 -12.58 17.33
CA ILE A 40 -6.93 -13.41 16.23
C ILE A 40 -8.06 -13.67 15.23
N THR A 41 -9.23 -14.07 15.73
CA THR A 41 -10.42 -14.36 14.92
C THR A 41 -10.91 -13.11 14.21
N VAL A 42 -10.98 -11.97 14.92
CA VAL A 42 -11.43 -10.71 14.33
C VAL A 42 -10.43 -10.22 13.27
N PHE A 43 -9.14 -10.21 13.59
CA PHE A 43 -8.11 -9.73 12.67
C PHE A 43 -8.01 -10.58 11.41
N SER A 44 -8.00 -11.91 11.54
CA SER A 44 -7.94 -12.83 10.40
C SER A 44 -9.19 -12.72 9.51
N THR A 45 -10.38 -12.61 10.10
CA THR A 45 -11.65 -12.49 9.38
C THR A 45 -11.75 -11.17 8.62
N ILE A 46 -11.44 -10.04 9.29
CA ILE A 46 -11.43 -8.73 8.63
C ILE A 46 -10.39 -8.72 7.49
N LYS A 47 -9.20 -9.30 7.73
CA LYS A 47 -8.18 -9.40 6.68
C LYS A 47 -8.68 -10.20 5.48
N ALA A 48 -9.37 -11.32 5.70
CA ALA A 48 -9.98 -12.10 4.62
C ALA A 48 -11.02 -11.29 3.84
N MET A 49 -11.90 -10.57 4.54
CA MET A 49 -12.90 -9.69 3.92
C MET A 49 -12.25 -8.60 3.07
N VAL A 50 -11.17 -7.98 3.57
CA VAL A 50 -10.42 -6.96 2.81
C VAL A 50 -9.85 -7.54 1.51
N GLU A 51 -9.30 -8.76 1.54
CA GLU A 51 -8.83 -9.43 0.31
C GLU A 51 -9.99 -9.70 -0.67
N CYS A 52 -11.11 -10.24 -0.18
CA CYS A 52 -12.31 -10.48 -1.00
C CYS A 52 -12.84 -9.18 -1.65
N LEU A 53 -12.97 -8.12 -0.86
CA LEU A 53 -13.42 -6.80 -1.33
C LEU A 53 -12.40 -6.19 -2.31
N SER A 54 -11.10 -6.38 -2.09
CA SER A 54 -10.08 -5.93 -3.04
C SER A 54 -10.18 -6.65 -4.38
N ILE A 55 -10.51 -7.95 -4.40
CA ILE A 55 -10.71 -8.70 -5.64
C ILE A 55 -11.94 -8.15 -6.38
N PHE A 56 -13.05 -7.97 -5.66
CA PHE A 56 -14.28 -7.41 -6.20
C PHE A 56 -14.06 -6.03 -6.85
N LEU A 57 -13.40 -5.11 -6.12
CA LEU A 57 -13.13 -3.74 -6.60
C LEU A 57 -12.14 -3.69 -7.78
N LYS A 58 -11.32 -4.72 -7.97
CA LYS A 58 -10.39 -4.84 -9.10
C LYS A 58 -10.98 -5.63 -10.29
N SER A 59 -12.16 -6.23 -10.13
CA SER A 59 -12.83 -6.95 -11.21
C SER A 59 -13.18 -5.97 -12.32
N LYS A 60 -12.66 -6.23 -13.53
CA LYS A 60 -12.93 -5.39 -14.70
C LYS A 60 -14.43 -5.29 -14.99
N GLU A 61 -15.16 -6.39 -14.85
CA GLU A 61 -16.61 -6.43 -15.07
C GLU A 61 -17.36 -5.50 -14.10
N VAL A 62 -16.98 -5.51 -12.82
CA VAL A 62 -17.59 -4.66 -11.79
C VAL A 62 -17.24 -3.19 -12.03
N VAL A 63 -15.98 -2.90 -12.35
CA VAL A 63 -15.51 -1.54 -12.63
C VAL A 63 -16.21 -0.98 -13.87
N ASP A 64 -16.22 -1.72 -14.98
CA ASP A 64 -16.86 -1.30 -16.23
C ASP A 64 -18.36 -1.05 -16.02
N ALA A 65 -19.06 -1.96 -15.33
CA ALA A 65 -20.49 -1.78 -15.01
C ALA A 65 -20.74 -0.55 -14.13
N THR A 66 -19.85 -0.28 -13.16
CA THR A 66 -19.94 0.90 -12.28
C THR A 66 -19.68 2.19 -13.06
N ILE A 67 -18.70 2.19 -13.98
CA ILE A 67 -18.42 3.33 -14.86
C ILE A 67 -19.65 3.62 -15.73
N SER A 68 -20.21 2.63 -16.43
CA SER A 68 -21.41 2.80 -17.25
C SER A 68 -22.62 3.30 -16.45
N ALA A 69 -22.76 2.88 -15.19
CA ALA A 69 -23.78 3.45 -14.31
C ALA A 69 -23.51 4.93 -13.99
N CYS A 70 -22.24 5.30 -13.77
CA CYS A 70 -21.82 6.67 -13.44
C CYS A 70 -21.85 7.64 -14.63
N GLU A 71 -21.75 7.16 -15.88
CA GLU A 71 -21.76 7.99 -17.09
C GLU A 71 -23.00 8.89 -17.18
N LYS A 72 -24.14 8.41 -16.64
CA LYS A 72 -25.42 9.13 -16.60
C LYS A 72 -25.37 10.44 -15.80
N TYR A 73 -24.39 10.60 -14.91
CA TYR A 73 -24.29 11.73 -13.99
C TYR A 73 -23.23 12.77 -14.39
N GLY A 74 -22.47 12.50 -15.46
CA GLY A 74 -21.50 13.44 -16.02
C GLY A 74 -20.28 13.72 -15.12
N LYS A 75 -19.56 14.82 -15.42
CA LYS A 75 -18.26 15.15 -14.80
C LYS A 75 -18.29 15.41 -13.29
N ASN A 76 -19.42 15.90 -12.77
CA ASN A 76 -19.55 16.21 -11.35
C ASN A 76 -19.84 14.97 -10.49
N GLY A 77 -20.11 13.83 -11.14
CA GLY A 77 -20.39 12.57 -10.47
C GLY A 77 -21.75 12.53 -9.78
N ALA A 78 -21.94 11.50 -8.98
CA ALA A 78 -23.15 11.31 -8.18
C ALA A 78 -22.82 11.00 -6.72
N ASN A 79 -23.51 11.69 -5.82
CA ASN A 79 -23.43 11.45 -4.39
C ASN A 79 -24.36 10.30 -4.01
N TYR A 80 -23.77 9.16 -3.66
CA TYR A 80 -24.49 7.97 -3.20
C TYR A 80 -23.89 7.46 -1.89
N ASN A 81 -24.76 7.22 -0.90
CA ASN A 81 -24.39 6.61 0.38
C ASN A 81 -23.20 7.27 1.12
N GLY A 82 -23.04 8.59 0.98
CA GLY A 82 -21.94 9.34 1.58
C GLY A 82 -20.63 9.35 0.77
N ALA A 83 -20.61 8.77 -0.43
CA ALA A 83 -19.50 8.81 -1.38
C ALA A 83 -19.89 9.61 -2.63
N ASN A 84 -18.93 10.39 -3.18
CA ASN A 84 -19.07 10.97 -4.51
C ASN A 84 -18.41 10.03 -5.52
N LEU A 85 -19.19 9.51 -6.47
CA LEU A 85 -18.69 8.68 -7.57
C LEU A 85 -18.59 9.53 -8.82
N CYS A 86 -17.37 9.85 -9.25
CA CYS A 86 -17.10 10.52 -10.52
C CYS A 86 -16.15 9.68 -11.38
N ILE A 87 -16.36 9.71 -12.70
CA ILE A 87 -15.43 9.10 -13.65
C ILE A 87 -14.20 10.01 -13.73
N ALA A 88 -13.04 9.48 -13.40
CA ALA A 88 -11.77 10.19 -13.46
C ALA A 88 -10.72 9.32 -14.15
N GLU A 89 -9.87 9.94 -14.95
CA GLU A 89 -8.66 9.31 -15.46
C GLU A 89 -7.63 9.23 -14.34
N ALA A 90 -7.33 8.03 -13.88
CA ALA A 90 -6.36 7.79 -12.81
C ALA A 90 -5.12 7.08 -13.37
N GLY A 91 -3.94 7.44 -12.86
CA GLY A 91 -2.70 6.74 -13.18
C GLY A 91 -2.13 7.05 -14.56
N VAL A 92 -2.30 8.29 -15.05
CA VAL A 92 -1.62 8.78 -16.26
C VAL A 92 -0.11 8.62 -16.08
N LYS A 93 0.48 7.73 -16.89
CA LYS A 93 1.92 7.51 -16.95
C LYS A 93 2.40 7.98 -18.32
N TYR A 94 3.46 8.77 -18.31
CA TYR A 94 4.12 9.20 -19.53
C TYR A 94 5.28 8.25 -19.82
N ASP A 95 5.28 7.68 -21.02
CA ASP A 95 6.40 6.92 -21.53
C ASP A 95 7.35 7.83 -22.32
N PHE A 96 8.36 8.34 -21.62
CA PHE A 96 9.38 9.22 -22.20
C PHE A 96 10.39 8.49 -23.09
N SER A 97 10.40 7.15 -23.10
CA SER A 97 11.29 6.39 -24.00
C SER A 97 10.93 6.59 -25.48
N THR A 98 9.66 6.89 -25.74
CA THR A 98 9.15 7.16 -27.09
C THR A 98 9.47 8.55 -27.61
N CYS A 99 9.95 9.46 -26.75
CA CYS A 99 10.30 10.83 -27.13
C CYS A 99 11.60 10.90 -27.96
N ASN A 100 12.38 9.82 -28.01
CA ASN A 100 13.69 9.74 -28.70
C ASN A 100 14.61 10.93 -28.39
N ASP A 101 14.55 11.43 -27.16
CA ASP A 101 15.34 12.57 -26.70
C ASP A 101 16.76 12.09 -26.32
N PRO A 102 17.82 12.60 -26.97
CA PRO A 102 19.19 12.16 -26.71
C PRO A 102 19.66 12.43 -25.28
N GLU A 103 19.24 13.53 -24.67
CA GLU A 103 19.65 13.93 -23.32
C GLU A 103 18.98 13.05 -22.28
N TRP A 104 17.68 12.80 -22.42
CA TRP A 104 16.93 11.88 -21.59
C TRP A 104 17.48 10.46 -21.65
N ASN A 105 17.84 9.97 -22.85
CA ASN A 105 18.42 8.64 -23.02
C ASN A 105 19.76 8.50 -22.30
N ASP A 106 20.65 9.50 -22.40
CA ASP A 106 21.93 9.50 -21.68
C ASP A 106 21.71 9.57 -20.16
N LEU A 107 20.83 10.45 -19.68
CA LEU A 107 20.49 10.55 -18.26
C LEU A 107 19.87 9.27 -17.70
N ALA A 108 18.96 8.64 -18.44
CA ALA A 108 18.31 7.39 -18.05
C ALA A 108 19.33 6.25 -17.94
N LYS A 109 20.28 6.17 -18.88
CA LYS A 109 21.37 5.18 -18.85
C LYS A 109 22.28 5.40 -17.64
N ARG A 110 22.75 6.63 -17.42
CA ARG A 110 23.58 6.98 -16.24
C ARG A 110 22.86 6.69 -14.93
N LYS A 111 21.58 6.99 -14.85
CA LYS A 111 20.75 6.68 -13.68
C LYS A 111 20.72 5.18 -13.42
N ALA A 112 20.49 4.36 -14.45
CA ALA A 112 20.47 2.90 -14.29
C ALA A 112 21.82 2.34 -13.82
N GLU A 113 22.93 2.85 -14.35
CA GLU A 113 24.29 2.48 -13.92
C GLU A 113 24.58 2.90 -12.48
N LEU A 114 24.21 4.12 -12.09
CA LEU A 114 24.36 4.62 -10.73
C LEU A 114 23.50 3.84 -9.74
N ASP A 115 22.26 3.54 -10.09
CA ASP A 115 21.36 2.72 -9.27
C ASP A 115 21.93 1.31 -9.04
N ALA A 116 22.56 0.72 -10.07
CA ALA A 116 23.23 -0.57 -9.93
C ALA A 116 24.43 -0.49 -8.98
N LYS A 117 25.28 0.53 -9.12
CA LYS A 117 26.43 0.77 -8.24
C LYS A 117 26.00 1.03 -6.79
N LEU A 118 24.93 1.81 -6.59
CA LEU A 118 24.36 2.06 -5.27
C LEU A 118 23.83 0.78 -4.64
N LYS A 119 23.05 -0.04 -5.36
CA LYS A 119 22.57 -1.33 -4.83
C LYS A 119 23.70 -2.29 -4.45
N ALA A 120 24.77 -2.34 -5.25
CA ALA A 120 25.95 -3.12 -4.91
C ALA A 120 26.61 -2.60 -3.62
N ARG A 121 26.74 -1.28 -3.49
CA ARG A 121 27.28 -0.65 -2.27
C ARG A 121 26.39 -0.87 -1.05
N GLU A 122 25.07 -0.76 -1.17
CA GLU A 122 24.12 -1.04 -0.09
C GLU A 122 24.20 -2.50 0.37
N THR A 123 24.33 -3.43 -0.58
CA THR A 123 24.51 -4.86 -0.27
C THR A 123 25.82 -5.10 0.49
N PHE A 124 26.90 -4.45 0.05
CA PHE A 124 28.18 -4.45 0.77
C PHE A 124 28.04 -3.90 2.19
N LEU A 125 27.42 -2.72 2.36
CA LEU A 125 27.23 -2.08 3.66
C LEU A 125 26.41 -2.96 4.62
N ARG A 126 25.37 -3.65 4.13
CA ARG A 126 24.57 -4.60 4.92
C ARG A 126 25.38 -5.79 5.43
N GLY A 127 26.48 -6.15 4.78
CA GLY A 127 27.37 -7.23 5.18
C GLY A 127 28.42 -6.84 6.23
N ILE A 128 28.57 -5.55 6.56
CA ILE A 128 29.60 -5.08 7.49
C ILE A 128 29.17 -5.33 8.95
N PRO A 129 30.00 -5.99 9.77
CA PRO A 129 29.74 -6.14 11.20
C PRO A 129 30.16 -4.89 11.98
N GLY A 130 29.20 -4.04 12.37
CA GLY A 130 29.41 -2.90 13.28
C GLY A 130 30.25 -1.75 12.69
N LYS A 131 31.57 -1.91 12.63
CA LYS A 131 32.50 -0.95 12.01
C LYS A 131 33.61 -1.70 11.28
N GLN A 132 33.95 -1.23 10.09
CA GLN A 132 35.08 -1.73 9.31
C GLN A 132 35.92 -0.57 8.84
N THR A 133 37.22 -0.66 9.07
CA THR A 133 38.19 0.31 8.56
C THR A 133 38.64 -0.17 7.19
N ILE A 134 38.40 0.64 6.16
CA ILE A 134 38.84 0.38 4.79
C ILE A 134 39.94 1.38 4.48
N VAL A 135 41.06 0.86 3.97
CA VAL A 135 42.16 1.66 3.45
C VAL A 135 42.03 1.64 1.94
N ASP A 136 41.94 2.83 1.34
CA ASP A 136 41.96 2.98 -0.10
C ASP A 136 43.42 2.91 -0.58
N GLU A 137 43.78 1.86 -1.31
CA GLU A 137 45.18 1.56 -1.71
C GLU A 137 45.77 2.59 -2.67
N ASP A 138 44.94 3.36 -3.39
CA ASP A 138 45.39 4.37 -4.37
C ASP A 138 45.63 5.75 -3.73
N THR A 139 44.86 6.10 -2.69
CA THR A 139 44.90 7.42 -2.05
C THR A 139 45.51 7.40 -0.65
N GLY A 140 45.63 6.22 -0.03
CA GLY A 140 46.10 6.06 1.35
C GLY A 140 45.11 6.56 2.41
N GLU A 141 43.89 6.97 2.02
CA GLU A 141 42.88 7.44 2.96
C GLU A 141 42.25 6.28 3.73
N VAL A 142 42.30 6.39 5.06
CA VAL A 142 41.71 5.44 5.98
C VAL A 142 40.29 5.90 6.30
N SER A 143 39.29 5.23 5.72
CA SER A 143 37.88 5.51 5.96
C SER A 143 37.26 4.45 6.88
N THR A 144 36.59 4.90 7.95
CA THR A 144 35.83 3.99 8.82
C THR A 144 34.38 3.94 8.36
N ILE A 145 33.95 2.77 7.91
CA ILE A 145 32.58 2.50 7.47
C ILE A 145 31.82 1.82 8.59
N TYR A 146 30.59 2.26 8.82
CA TYR A 146 29.70 1.70 9.83
C TYR A 146 28.62 0.84 9.20
N ALA A 147 28.18 -0.18 9.93
CA ALA A 147 27.03 -0.99 9.55
C ALA A 147 25.76 -0.12 9.48
N PRO A 148 24.82 -0.41 8.57
CA PRO A 148 23.57 0.31 8.49
C PRO A 148 22.73 0.08 9.75
N ALA A 149 22.05 1.13 10.22
CA ALA A 149 21.09 1.01 11.29
C ALA A 149 19.89 0.18 10.83
N LYS A 150 19.63 -0.95 11.52
CA LYS A 150 18.45 -1.77 11.27
C LYS A 150 17.28 -1.28 12.12
N THR A 151 16.29 -0.70 11.47
CA THR A 151 14.99 -0.40 12.08
C THR A 151 13.97 -1.44 11.59
N SER A 152 13.28 -2.11 12.52
CA SER A 152 12.21 -3.05 12.17
C SER A 152 11.01 -2.83 13.08
N THR A 153 9.82 -2.82 12.48
CA THR A 153 8.55 -2.84 13.19
C THR A 153 8.00 -4.26 13.14
N THR A 154 7.57 -4.80 14.28
CA THR A 154 6.89 -6.10 14.35
C THR A 154 5.46 -5.96 13.83
N THR A 155 5.05 -6.81 12.88
CA THR A 155 3.70 -6.79 12.28
C THR A 155 3.14 -8.21 12.18
N VAL A 156 1.82 -8.34 12.06
CA VAL A 156 1.15 -9.63 11.87
C VAL A 156 1.11 -9.95 10.37
N LYS A 157 1.78 -11.03 9.96
CA LYS A 157 1.70 -11.58 8.61
C LYS A 157 0.58 -12.63 8.54
N VAL A 158 -0.39 -12.44 7.66
CA VAL A 158 -1.48 -13.40 7.39
C VAL A 158 -1.25 -14.06 6.04
N THR A 159 -1.45 -15.36 5.94
CA THR A 159 -1.36 -16.13 4.68
C THR A 159 -2.57 -17.06 4.62
N PHE A 160 -3.34 -16.96 3.53
CA PHE A 160 -4.49 -17.82 3.30
C PHE A 160 -4.07 -19.04 2.47
N ALA A 161 -4.72 -20.19 2.69
CA ALA A 161 -4.51 -21.38 1.89
C ALA A 161 -4.95 -21.15 0.44
N LYS A 162 -4.38 -21.91 -0.49
CA LYS A 162 -4.74 -21.91 -1.91
C LYS A 162 -6.03 -22.68 -2.15
#